data_AF-A0A4Y2TAD1-F1
#
_entry.id   AF-A0A4Y2TAD1-F1
#
_cell.length_a   1.000
_cell.length_b   1.000
_cell.length_c   1.000
_cell.angle_alpha   90.00
_cell.angle_beta   90.00
_cell.angle_gamma   90.00
#
_symmetry.space_group_name_H-M   'P 1'
#
loop_
_entity.id
_entity.type
_entity.pdbx_description
1 polymer ?
#
loop_
_entity_poly.entity_id
_entity_poly.type
_entity_poly.pdbx_seq_one_letter_code
_entity_poly.pdbx_strand_id
1 'polypeptide(L)' 'MGTDAIFMDDNAHPHSARLVWSYQESETIPQMAWSARSPDLNPIEHV' A
#
# COMPACT_ATOMS: atom_id res chain seq x y z
N MET A 1 8.88 -20.75 -2.34
CA MET A 1 7.44 -20.43 -2.35
C MET A 1 7.36 -18.98 -1.91
N GLY A 2 6.97 -18.08 -2.80
CA GLY A 2 7.20 -16.63 -2.66
C GLY A 2 6.45 -16.04 -1.48
N THR A 3 7.19 -15.62 -0.46
CA THR A 3 6.71 -14.90 0.73
C THR A 3 7.02 -13.40 0.65
N ASP A 4 7.62 -12.94 -0.45
CA ASP A 4 8.05 -11.55 -0.66
C ASP A 4 6.92 -10.70 -1.28
N ALA A 5 5.71 -10.79 -0.70
CA ALA A 5 4.58 -9.97 -1.15
C ALA A 5 4.73 -8.54 -0.61
N ILE A 6 4.57 -7.54 -1.48
CA ILE A 6 4.61 -6.11 -1.13
C ILE A 6 3.18 -5.56 -1.21
N PHE A 7 2.76 -4.86 -0.17
CA PHE A 7 1.48 -4.16 -0.11
C PHE A 7 1.52 -2.87 -0.93
N MET A 8 0.47 -2.63 -1.71
CA MET A 8 0.30 -1.42 -2.53
C MET A 8 -1.06 -0.79 -2.22
N ASP A 9 -1.07 0.52 -1.99
CA ASP A 9 -2.26 1.35 -1.84
C ASP A 9 -2.04 2.74 -2.46
N ASP A 10 -3.13 3.49 -2.63
CA ASP A 10 -3.14 4.83 -3.24
C ASP A 10 -2.80 5.97 -2.27
N ASN A 11 -2.44 5.63 -1.03
CA ASN A 11 -2.20 6.52 0.09
C ASN A 11 -3.38 7.49 0.36
N ALA A 12 -4.61 7.03 0.15
CA ALA A 12 -5.80 7.78 0.55
C ALA A 12 -5.83 7.99 2.07
N HIS A 13 -6.50 9.05 2.52
CA HIS A 13 -6.54 9.48 3.91
C HIS A 13 -6.89 8.37 4.94
N PRO A 14 -7.81 7.42 4.67
CA PRO A 14 -8.06 6.30 5.58
C PRO A 14 -6.87 5.34 5.71
N HIS A 15 -6.09 5.15 4.65
CA HIS A 15 -4.92 4.27 4.61
C HIS A 15 -3.69 4.90 5.26
N SER A 16 -3.56 6.23 5.18
CA SER A 16 -2.52 6.98 5.89
C SER A 16 -2.82 7.22 7.39
N ALA A 17 -3.92 6.65 7.92
CA ALA A 17 -4.24 6.78 9.33
C ALA A 17 -3.17 6.09 10.19
N ARG A 18 -2.80 6.72 11.31
CA ARG A 18 -1.76 6.19 12.22
C ARG A 18 -2.04 4.76 12.69
N LEU A 19 -3.32 4.43 12.89
CA LEU A 19 -3.72 3.07 13.26
C LEU A 19 -3.35 2.04 12.19
N VAL A 20 -3.61 2.37 10.92
CA VAL A 20 -3.31 1.51 9.77
C VAL A 20 -1.80 1.35 9.61
N TRP A 21 -1.04 2.45 9.76
CA TRP A 21 0.42 2.40 9.74
C TRP A 21 0.99 1.50 10.86
N SER A 22 0.55 1.69 12.11
CA SER A 22 1.02 0.89 13.24
C SER A 22 0.70 -0.60 13.08
N TYR A 23 -0.45 -0.93 12.47
CA TYR A 23 -0.82 -2.31 12.17
C TYR A 23 0.11 -2.93 11.11
N GLN A 24 0.31 -2.25 9.98
CA GLN A 24 1.21 -2.72 8.91
C GLN A 24 2.65 -2.93 9.41
N GLU A 25 3.15 -2.00 10.24
CA GLU A 25 4.46 -2.12 10.87
C GLU A 25 4.54 -3.33 11.82
N SER A 26 3.50 -3.57 12.62
CA SER A 26 3.43 -4.71 13.54
C SER A 26 3.35 -6.07 12.84
N GLU A 27 2.71 -6.12 11.67
CA GLU A 27 2.60 -7.33 10.86
C GLU A 27 3.81 -7.53 9.95
N THR A 28 4.79 -6.61 9.96
CA THR A 28 5.97 -6.65 9.07
C THR A 28 5.56 -6.73 7.60
N ILE A 29 4.45 -6.06 7.23
CA ILE A 29 3.98 -6.00 5.85
C ILE A 29 4.84 -4.95 5.12
N PRO A 30 5.67 -5.34 4.14
CA PRO A 30 6.43 -4.36 3.38
C PRO A 30 5.45 -3.58 2.48
N GLN A 31 5.46 -2.26 2.61
CA GLN A 31 4.63 -1.36 1.80
C GLN A 31 5.49 -0.69 0.71
N MET A 32 4.95 -0.60 -0.50
CA MET A 32 5.56 0.18 -1.57
C MET A 32 5.25 1.67 -1.39
N ALA A 33 6.28 2.53 -1.50
CA ALA A 33 6.03 3.97 -1.55
C ALA A 33 5.30 4.35 -2.84
N TRP A 34 4.14 5.00 -2.73
CA TRP A 34 3.32 5.41 -3.87
C TRP A 34 3.28 6.93 -4.04
N SER A 35 3.34 7.40 -5.28
CA SER A 35 3.17 8.82 -5.59
C SER A 35 1.70 9.22 -5.59
N ALA A 36 1.37 10.34 -4.96
CA ALA A 36 0.02 10.88 -4.98
C ALA A 36 -0.42 11.20 -6.42
N ARG A 37 -1.69 10.90 -6.73
CA ARG A 37 -2.31 11.15 -8.05
C ARG A 37 -1.64 10.41 -9.21
N SER A 38 -1.24 9.16 -8.98
CA SER A 38 -0.74 8.24 -10.01
C SER A 38 -1.71 7.06 -10.25
N PRO A 39 -2.91 7.33 -10.79
CA PRO A 39 -3.88 6.29 -11.18
C PRO A 39 -3.30 5.35 -12.25
N ASP A 40 -2.50 5.92 -13.16
CA ASP A 40 -1.82 5.22 -14.25
C ASP A 40 -0.84 4.12 -13.80
N LEU A 41 -0.35 4.22 -12.56
CA LEU A 41 0.54 3.22 -11.99
C LEU A 41 -0.23 2.05 -11.35
N ASN A 42 -1.54 2.20 -11.10
CA ASN A 42 -2.32 1.23 -10.35
C ASN A 42 -2.90 0.14 -11.29
N PRO A 43 -2.40 -1.10 -11.24
CA PRO A 43 -2.85 -2.15 -12.15
C PRO A 43 -4.33 -2.52 -11.97
N ILE A 44 -4.95 -2.21 -10.82
CA ILE A 44 -6.38 -2.48 -10.58
C ILE A 44 -7.30 -1.50 -11.31
N GLU A 45 -6.77 -0.42 -11.88
CA GLU A 45 -7.58 0.52 -12.66
C GLU A 45 -7.74 0.08 -14.12
N HIS A 46 -6.98 -0.94 -14.53
CA HIS A 46 -6.96 -1.48 -15.90
C HIS A 46 -7.58 -2.88 -16.03
N VAL A 47 -8.26 -3.37 -14.98
CA VAL A 47 -9.04 -4.63 -15.01
C VAL A 47 -10.46 -4.46 -15.56
#